data_AF-A0A4Z1KPY0-F1
#
_entry.id   AF-A0A4Z1KPY0-F1
#
_cell.length_a   1.000
_cell.length_b   1.000
_cell.length_c   1.000
_cell.angle_alpha   90.00
_cell.angle_beta   90.00
_cell.angle_gamma   90.00
#
_symmetry.space_group_name_H-M   'P 1'
#
loop_
_entity.id
_entity.type
_entity.pdbx_description
1 polymer ?
#
loop_
_entity_poly.entity_id
_entity_poly.type
_entity_poly.pdbx_seq_one_letter_code
_entity_poly.pdbx_strand_id
1 'polypeptide(L)'
;MSSSTLLLPLDGAIKFSPWEAFDKLWTSIAGYPAEDFEFVPGKTPMATLKGTLVTIALYYVIIFGGQAWMKNRPAYKLNGLFMAHNLMLTVVSGSLLVLFAQQLIPSLWKNGLFDGICGGSGWTKPLVTLYYLNYITKYVELLDTVFLFLKKKPLTFLHCYHHPATALLCYTQLVGHTPVSWVPITLNLSVHVVMYWYYFQSARGIRITWKEWITRMQITQFVIDLFAVYFATYNYYASAYYNHLPHVGTCAGEPFAAFAGCTILSSYLFLFISFYLATYKKTTVKRTAIKAQDIKSVAKS
;
A
#
# COMPACT_ATOMS: atom_id res chain seq x y z
N MET A 1 -6.31 6.30 -47.80
CA MET A 1 -7.38 5.54 -47.11
C MET A 1 -7.28 5.88 -45.63
N SER A 2 -8.29 6.60 -45.14
CA SER A 2 -8.36 7.14 -43.78
C SER A 2 -8.66 6.00 -42.80
N SER A 3 -7.75 5.71 -41.88
CA SER A 3 -8.03 4.84 -40.74
C SER A 3 -8.60 5.70 -39.62
N SER A 4 -9.92 5.67 -39.50
CA SER A 4 -10.70 6.29 -38.44
C SER A 4 -10.23 5.77 -37.08
N THR A 5 -9.54 6.62 -36.32
CA THR A 5 -9.26 6.43 -34.91
C THR A 5 -10.58 6.32 -34.17
N LEU A 6 -10.92 5.13 -33.68
CA LEU A 6 -12.05 4.90 -32.79
C LEU A 6 -11.72 5.51 -31.42
N LEU A 7 -11.72 6.84 -31.35
CA LEU A 7 -11.82 7.56 -30.08
C LEU A 7 -13.21 7.26 -29.54
N LEU A 8 -13.32 6.42 -28.52
CA LEU A 8 -14.49 6.41 -27.65
C LEU A 8 -14.58 7.81 -27.03
N PRO A 9 -15.59 8.63 -27.35
CA PRO A 9 -15.77 9.91 -26.71
C PRO A 9 -16.38 9.63 -25.34
N LEU A 10 -15.51 9.51 -24.33
CA LEU A 10 -15.93 9.57 -22.92
C LEU A 10 -16.25 11.02 -22.49
N ASP A 11 -16.26 11.96 -23.43
CA ASP A 11 -16.48 13.39 -23.21
C ASP A 11 -17.94 13.76 -22.86
N GLY A 12 -18.87 12.80 -22.89
CA GLY A 12 -20.31 13.05 -22.66
C GLY A 12 -20.93 12.42 -21.41
N ALA A 13 -20.25 11.47 -20.75
CA ALA A 13 -20.90 10.63 -19.73
C ALA A 13 -20.53 10.98 -18.27
N ILE A 14 -19.45 11.73 -18.06
CA ILE A 14 -18.95 12.06 -16.72
C ILE A 14 -18.96 13.58 -16.54
N LYS A 15 -20.08 14.12 -16.02
CA LYS A 15 -20.18 15.54 -15.63
C LYS A 15 -19.35 15.89 -14.39
N PHE A 16 -18.72 14.90 -13.74
CA PHE A 16 -17.97 15.07 -12.50
C PHE A 16 -16.56 14.50 -12.66
N SER A 17 -15.55 15.36 -12.72
CA SER A 17 -14.15 14.96 -12.67
C SER A 17 -13.72 14.83 -11.20
N PRO A 18 -13.37 13.61 -10.70
CA PRO A 18 -12.84 13.44 -9.35
C PRO A 18 -11.61 14.33 -9.09
N TRP A 19 -10.73 14.48 -10.09
CA TRP A 19 -9.57 15.36 -10.02
C TRP A 19 -9.95 16.83 -9.79
N GLU A 20 -10.93 17.38 -10.51
CA GLU A 20 -11.35 18.77 -10.32
C GLU A 20 -11.95 19.01 -8.93
N ALA A 21 -12.73 18.05 -8.43
CA ALA A 21 -13.27 18.13 -7.08
C ALA A 21 -12.16 18.07 -6.02
N PHE A 22 -11.17 17.19 -6.23
CA PHE A 22 -10.00 17.08 -5.39
C PHE A 22 -9.14 18.36 -5.43
N ASP A 23 -8.88 18.91 -6.61
CA ASP A 23 -8.08 20.12 -6.80
C ASP A 23 -8.74 21.36 -6.15
N LYS A 24 -10.06 21.50 -6.25
CA LYS A 24 -10.82 22.54 -5.54
C LYS A 24 -10.70 22.40 -4.02
N LEU A 25 -10.83 21.18 -3.50
CA LEU A 25 -10.68 20.90 -2.07
C LEU A 25 -9.24 21.18 -1.61
N TRP A 26 -8.26 20.73 -2.38
CA TRP A 26 -6.84 20.95 -2.12
C TRP A 26 -6.54 22.45 -2.10
N THR A 27 -6.95 23.20 -3.13
CA THR A 27 -6.73 24.65 -3.24
C THR A 27 -7.33 25.41 -2.07
N SER A 28 -8.51 25.00 -1.59
CA SER A 28 -9.14 25.58 -0.39
C SER A 28 -8.31 25.39 0.89
N ILE A 29 -7.57 24.28 0.99
CA ILE A 29 -6.78 23.94 2.19
C ILE A 29 -5.33 24.44 2.07
N ALA A 30 -4.69 24.24 0.92
CA ALA A 30 -3.28 24.50 0.67
C ALA A 30 -3.02 25.92 0.12
N GLY A 31 -4.04 26.57 -0.45
CA GLY A 31 -3.95 27.91 -1.04
C GLY A 31 -3.40 27.97 -2.47
N TYR A 32 -3.13 26.82 -3.10
CA TYR A 32 -2.63 26.71 -4.48
C TYR A 32 -3.11 25.40 -5.13
N PRO A 33 -3.10 25.26 -6.47
CA PRO A 33 -3.54 24.06 -7.18
C PRO A 33 -2.74 22.81 -6.81
N ALA A 34 -3.38 21.64 -6.82
CA ALA A 34 -2.76 20.36 -6.51
C ALA A 34 -1.65 19.98 -7.51
N GLU A 35 -1.73 20.46 -8.74
CA GLU A 35 -0.72 20.24 -9.78
C GLU A 35 0.56 21.04 -9.54
N ASP A 36 0.50 22.10 -8.75
CA ASP A 36 1.65 22.95 -8.40
C ASP A 36 2.36 22.46 -7.13
N PHE A 37 1.86 21.41 -6.49
CA PHE A 37 2.55 20.80 -5.36
C PHE A 37 3.87 20.19 -5.80
N GLU A 38 4.93 20.52 -5.06
CA GLU A 38 6.24 19.92 -5.21
C GLU A 38 6.70 19.31 -3.89
N PHE A 39 7.14 18.05 -3.96
CA PHE A 39 7.81 17.41 -2.84
C PHE A 39 9.25 17.91 -2.77
N VAL A 40 9.56 18.75 -1.78
CA VAL A 40 10.89 19.32 -1.57
C VAL A 40 11.48 18.74 -0.29
N PRO A 41 12.52 17.87 -0.39
CA PRO A 41 13.21 17.33 0.77
C PRO A 41 13.66 18.44 1.72
N GLY A 42 13.37 18.30 3.02
CA GLY A 42 13.73 19.31 4.01
C GLY A 42 12.75 20.48 4.19
N LYS A 43 11.85 20.74 3.23
CA LYS A 43 10.84 21.80 3.35
C LYS A 43 9.42 21.25 3.51
N THR A 44 9.07 20.22 2.75
CA THR A 44 7.75 19.61 2.84
C THR A 44 7.60 18.88 4.19
N PRO A 45 6.43 18.94 4.86
CA PRO A 45 6.21 18.22 6.10
C PRO A 45 6.55 16.73 5.98
N MET A 46 7.23 16.18 6.99
CA MET A 46 7.72 14.80 7.01
C MET A 46 8.66 14.40 5.84
N ALA A 47 9.20 15.36 5.06
CA ALA A 47 10.09 15.10 3.94
C ALA A 47 11.58 15.09 4.33
N THR A 48 11.92 14.65 5.55
CA THR A 48 13.32 14.51 6.00
C THR A 48 13.59 13.09 6.47
N LEU A 49 14.76 12.56 6.11
CA LEU A 49 15.22 11.26 6.62
C LEU A 49 15.25 11.27 8.15
N LYS A 50 15.74 12.36 8.75
CA LYS A 50 15.73 12.53 10.21
C LYS A 50 14.32 12.46 10.78
N GLY A 51 13.35 13.16 10.18
CA GLY A 51 11.95 13.11 10.60
C GLY A 51 11.36 11.71 10.50
N THR A 52 11.57 11.02 9.38
CA THR A 52 11.12 9.64 9.18
C THR A 52 11.72 8.69 10.22
N LEU A 53 13.04 8.75 10.45
CA LEU A 53 13.73 7.90 11.44
C LEU A 53 13.28 8.21 12.88
N VAL A 54 13.09 9.48 13.23
CA VAL A 54 12.55 9.88 14.54
C VAL A 54 11.14 9.33 14.72
N THR A 55 10.26 9.42 13.71
CA THR A 55 8.92 8.85 13.80
C THR A 55 8.93 7.34 13.95
N ILE A 56 9.84 6.62 13.27
CA ILE A 56 10.01 5.17 13.43
C ILE A 56 10.50 4.83 14.85
N ALA A 57 11.46 5.57 15.38
CA ALA A 57 11.93 5.38 16.75
C ALA A 57 10.81 5.63 17.78
N LEU A 58 10.07 6.74 17.63
CA LEU A 58 8.93 7.07 18.47
C LEU A 58 7.83 6.01 18.38
N TYR A 59 7.56 5.50 17.19
CA TYR A 59 6.62 4.41 16.96
C TYR A 59 6.95 3.18 17.82
N TYR A 60 8.21 2.72 17.81
CA TYR A 60 8.61 1.58 18.63
C TYR A 60 8.54 1.88 20.13
N VAL A 61 8.93 3.08 20.56
CA VAL A 61 8.80 3.52 21.97
C VAL A 61 7.33 3.48 22.40
N ILE A 62 6.43 4.00 21.58
CA ILE A 62 4.98 4.05 21.87
C ILE A 62 4.40 2.63 21.92
N ILE A 63 4.75 1.74 20.99
CA ILE A 63 4.21 0.38 20.98
C ILE A 63 4.72 -0.43 22.16
N PHE A 64 6.03 -0.52 22.35
CA PHE A 64 6.59 -1.36 23.41
C PHE A 64 6.30 -0.76 24.80
N GLY A 65 6.39 0.57 24.94
CA GLY A 65 5.96 1.26 26.15
C GLY A 65 4.47 1.10 26.42
N GLY A 66 3.63 1.22 25.38
CA GLY A 66 2.19 1.04 25.45
C GLY A 66 1.79 -0.40 25.84
N GLN A 67 2.45 -1.41 25.28
CA GLN A 67 2.26 -2.81 25.67
C GLN A 67 2.64 -3.05 27.13
N ALA A 68 3.78 -2.52 27.59
CA ALA A 68 4.22 -2.63 28.97
C ALA A 68 3.22 -1.96 29.93
N TRP A 69 2.75 -0.76 29.57
CA TRP A 69 1.74 -0.02 30.32
C TRP A 69 0.38 -0.73 30.40
N MET A 70 -0.02 -1.41 29.33
CA MET A 70 -1.26 -2.18 29.27
C MET A 70 -1.21 -3.53 29.99
N LYS A 71 -0.02 -4.01 30.42
CA LYS A 71 0.14 -5.35 31.03
C LYS A 71 -0.85 -5.58 32.17
N ASN A 72 -0.91 -4.63 33.11
CA ASN A 72 -1.74 -4.71 34.32
C ASN A 72 -3.09 -3.98 34.21
N ARG A 73 -3.51 -3.58 33.00
CA ARG A 73 -4.76 -2.82 32.77
C ARG A 73 -5.79 -3.65 32.01
N PRO A 74 -7.10 -3.42 32.18
CA PRO A 74 -8.11 -4.04 31.32
C PRO A 74 -8.01 -3.51 29.88
N ALA A 75 -8.51 -4.26 28.90
CA ALA A 75 -8.58 -3.81 27.52
C ALA A 75 -9.56 -2.63 27.37
N TYR A 76 -9.17 -1.59 26.62
CA TYR A 76 -10.02 -0.43 26.39
C TYR A 76 -11.13 -0.72 25.37
N LYS A 77 -12.34 -0.20 25.64
CA LYS A 77 -13.52 -0.33 24.75
C LYS A 77 -13.56 0.79 23.70
N LEU A 78 -12.60 0.78 22.77
CA LEU A 78 -12.47 1.80 21.72
C LEU A 78 -13.19 1.44 20.41
N ASN A 79 -14.33 0.74 20.46
CA ASN A 79 -14.96 0.23 19.24
C ASN A 79 -15.45 1.35 18.31
N GLY A 80 -16.03 2.43 18.84
CA GLY A 80 -16.47 3.58 18.04
C GLY A 80 -15.32 4.24 17.26
N LEU A 81 -14.24 4.60 17.96
CA LEU A 81 -13.04 5.17 17.34
C LEU A 81 -12.41 4.21 16.33
N PHE A 82 -12.32 2.93 16.68
CA PHE A 82 -11.78 1.92 15.76
C PHE A 82 -12.62 1.81 14.49
N MET A 83 -13.94 1.82 14.59
CA MET A 83 -14.83 1.82 13.41
C MET A 83 -14.63 3.07 12.56
N ALA A 84 -14.63 4.26 13.17
CA ALA A 84 -14.43 5.52 12.47
C ALA A 84 -13.07 5.56 11.74
N HIS A 85 -12.01 5.10 12.40
CA HIS A 85 -10.66 5.01 11.84
C HIS A 85 -10.60 4.09 10.61
N ASN A 86 -11.11 2.85 10.72
CA ASN A 86 -11.11 1.91 9.60
C ASN A 86 -12.00 2.40 8.44
N LEU A 87 -13.14 3.03 8.72
CA LEU A 87 -14.00 3.60 7.69
C LEU A 87 -13.31 4.77 6.98
N MET A 88 -12.67 5.66 7.73
CA MET A 88 -11.88 6.76 7.17
C MET A 88 -10.76 6.23 6.26
N LEU A 89 -9.97 5.24 6.71
CA LEU A 89 -8.91 4.66 5.89
C LEU A 89 -9.45 3.96 4.64
N THR A 90 -10.64 3.36 4.71
CA THR A 90 -11.31 2.78 3.55
C THR A 90 -11.65 3.86 2.52
N VAL A 91 -12.28 4.96 2.97
CA VAL A 91 -12.69 6.08 2.10
C VAL A 91 -11.47 6.76 1.50
N VAL A 92 -10.47 7.12 2.32
CA VAL A 92 -9.24 7.77 1.85
C VAL A 92 -8.50 6.89 0.84
N SER A 93 -8.35 5.59 1.12
CA SER A 93 -7.68 4.67 0.18
C SER A 93 -8.44 4.56 -1.14
N GLY A 94 -9.77 4.50 -1.08
CA GLY A 94 -10.63 4.44 -2.27
C GLY A 94 -10.59 5.73 -3.09
N SER A 95 -10.65 6.89 -2.44
CA SER A 95 -10.53 8.19 -3.10
C SER A 95 -9.18 8.35 -3.79
N LEU A 96 -8.07 8.03 -3.10
CA LEU A 96 -6.74 8.06 -3.71
C LEU A 96 -6.64 7.09 -4.90
N LEU A 97 -7.19 5.87 -4.78
CA LEU A 97 -7.18 4.91 -5.87
C LEU A 97 -7.91 5.41 -7.12
N VAL A 98 -9.08 6.05 -6.95
CA VAL A 98 -9.84 6.64 -8.06
C VAL A 98 -9.06 7.79 -8.71
N LEU A 99 -8.43 8.65 -7.91
CA LEU A 99 -7.62 9.75 -8.43
C LEU A 99 -6.38 9.24 -9.18
N PHE A 100 -5.69 8.23 -8.64
CA PHE A 100 -4.58 7.57 -9.34
C PHE A 100 -5.06 6.94 -10.65
N ALA A 101 -6.18 6.23 -10.65
CA ALA A 101 -6.73 5.61 -11.86
C ALA A 101 -7.08 6.66 -12.92
N GLN A 102 -7.70 7.78 -12.54
CA GLN A 102 -8.02 8.87 -13.45
C GLN A 102 -6.77 9.47 -14.12
N GLN A 103 -5.67 9.62 -13.39
CA GLN A 103 -4.42 10.17 -13.91
C GLN A 103 -3.59 9.14 -14.70
N LEU A 104 -3.54 7.88 -14.24
CA LEU A 104 -2.70 6.84 -14.83
C LEU A 104 -3.31 6.21 -16.08
N ILE A 105 -4.61 5.89 -16.10
CA ILE A 105 -5.21 5.13 -17.21
C ILE A 105 -5.00 5.84 -18.57
N PRO A 106 -5.31 7.14 -18.73
CA PRO A 106 -5.08 7.84 -20.00
C PRO A 106 -3.58 7.92 -20.35
N SER A 107 -2.73 8.14 -19.35
CA SER A 107 -1.29 8.26 -19.49
C SER A 107 -0.66 6.96 -19.99
N LEU A 108 -1.05 5.82 -19.40
CA LEU A 108 -0.60 4.48 -19.79
C LEU A 108 -1.15 4.06 -21.16
N TRP A 109 -2.38 4.42 -21.49
CA TRP A 109 -2.97 4.11 -22.79
C TRP A 109 -2.26 4.86 -23.93
N LYS A 110 -1.88 6.11 -23.70
CA LYS A 110 -1.23 6.96 -24.69
C LYS A 110 0.26 6.64 -24.87
N ASN A 111 0.99 6.47 -23.76
CA ASN A 111 2.45 6.36 -23.78
C ASN A 111 2.96 4.91 -23.65
N GLY A 112 2.08 3.98 -23.27
CA GLY A 112 2.40 2.57 -23.05
C GLY A 112 2.88 2.27 -21.64
N LEU A 113 2.86 0.97 -21.30
CA LEU A 113 3.20 0.50 -19.95
C LEU A 113 4.68 0.68 -19.60
N PHE A 114 5.58 0.55 -20.58
CA PHE A 114 7.02 0.73 -20.34
C PHE A 114 7.32 2.16 -19.91
N ASP A 115 6.82 3.17 -20.65
CA ASP A 115 6.98 4.58 -20.25
C ASP A 115 6.30 4.87 -18.91
N GLY A 116 5.19 4.20 -18.60
CA GLY A 116 4.55 4.30 -17.29
C GLY A 116 5.40 3.78 -16.14
N ILE A 117 6.13 2.68 -16.34
CA ILE A 117 6.96 2.06 -15.30
C ILE A 117 8.31 2.76 -15.18
N CYS A 118 8.88 3.18 -16.30
CA CYS A 118 10.29 3.59 -16.41
C CYS A 118 10.48 5.05 -16.80
N GLY A 119 9.47 5.69 -17.39
CA GLY A 119 9.53 7.04 -17.94
C GLY A 119 8.65 8.04 -17.20
N GLY A 120 8.43 9.19 -17.83
CA GLY A 120 7.80 10.36 -17.21
C GLY A 120 6.29 10.22 -17.01
N SER A 121 5.60 9.37 -17.79
CA SER A 121 4.15 9.19 -17.68
C SER A 121 3.69 8.57 -16.36
N GLY A 122 4.59 7.87 -15.66
CA GLY A 122 4.38 7.36 -14.30
C GLY A 122 4.80 8.30 -13.17
N TRP A 123 5.35 9.47 -13.49
CA TRP A 123 5.86 10.44 -12.51
C TRP A 123 5.49 11.88 -12.90
N THR A 124 4.20 12.14 -13.08
CA THR A 124 3.68 13.49 -13.37
C THR A 124 3.44 14.27 -12.07
N LYS A 125 3.32 15.61 -12.16
CA LYS A 125 3.03 16.44 -10.98
C LYS A 125 1.76 15.99 -10.21
N PRO A 126 0.60 15.72 -10.88
CA PRO A 126 -0.56 15.12 -10.21
C PRO A 126 -0.24 13.84 -9.42
N LEU A 127 0.55 12.93 -10.01
CA LEU A 127 0.91 11.66 -9.37
C LEU A 127 1.82 11.85 -8.17
N VAL A 128 2.72 12.83 -8.19
CA VAL A 128 3.57 13.18 -7.04
C VAL A 128 2.74 13.71 -5.88
N THR A 129 1.72 14.54 -6.15
CA THR A 129 0.77 15.02 -5.13
C THR A 129 0.00 13.86 -4.48
N LEU A 130 -0.53 12.96 -5.31
CA LEU A 130 -1.23 11.77 -4.83
C LEU A 130 -0.31 10.81 -4.09
N TYR A 131 0.94 10.67 -4.53
CA TYR A 131 1.97 9.92 -3.81
C TYR A 131 2.13 10.52 -2.42
N TYR A 132 2.39 11.82 -2.32
CA TYR A 132 2.61 12.48 -1.04
C TYR A 132 1.42 12.29 -0.09
N LEU A 133 0.18 12.38 -0.58
CA LEU A 133 -1.01 12.07 0.23
C LEU A 133 -1.05 10.60 0.70
N ASN A 134 -0.73 9.65 -0.17
CA ASN A 134 -0.58 8.25 0.22
C ASN A 134 0.53 8.08 1.28
N TYR A 135 1.64 8.80 1.15
CA TYR A 135 2.74 8.80 2.12
C TYR A 135 2.29 9.31 3.49
N ILE A 136 1.56 10.43 3.54
CA ILE A 136 0.97 10.94 4.79
C ILE A 136 -0.01 9.93 5.39
N THR A 137 -0.79 9.24 4.55
CA THR A 137 -1.72 8.20 5.00
C THR A 137 -1.00 7.07 5.74
N LYS A 138 0.24 6.69 5.35
CA LYS A 138 1.02 5.66 6.06
C LYS A 138 1.34 6.02 7.51
N TYR A 139 1.47 7.31 7.82
CA TYR A 139 1.62 7.75 9.22
C TYR A 139 0.30 7.62 9.99
N VAL A 140 -0.84 7.87 9.35
CA VAL A 140 -2.16 7.68 9.95
C VAL A 140 -2.42 6.19 10.22
N GLU A 141 -1.98 5.30 9.33
CA GLU A 141 -2.06 3.84 9.51
C GLU A 141 -1.26 3.35 10.73
N LEU A 142 -0.27 4.10 11.24
CA LEU A 142 0.44 3.73 12.48
C LEU A 142 -0.52 3.61 13.68
N LEU A 143 -1.66 4.33 13.66
CA LEU A 143 -2.68 4.24 14.70
C LEU A 143 -3.33 2.85 14.78
N ASP A 144 -3.27 2.02 13.73
CA ASP A 144 -3.75 0.63 13.78
C ASP A 144 -3.08 -0.14 14.91
N THR A 145 -1.77 0.01 15.01
CA THR A 145 -0.94 -0.65 16.01
C THR A 145 -1.29 -0.19 17.42
N VAL A 146 -1.64 1.09 17.56
CA VAL A 146 -2.09 1.72 18.81
C VAL A 146 -3.41 1.11 19.26
N PHE A 147 -4.39 1.00 18.35
CA PHE A 147 -5.65 0.33 18.65
C PHE A 147 -5.45 -1.13 19.04
N LEU A 148 -4.51 -1.85 18.41
CA LEU A 148 -4.25 -3.25 18.74
C LEU A 148 -3.74 -3.43 20.17
N PHE A 149 -2.72 -2.69 20.62
CA PHE A 149 -2.24 -2.86 22.00
C PHE A 149 -3.26 -2.35 23.04
N LEU A 150 -3.95 -1.23 22.79
CA LEU A 150 -4.96 -0.69 23.70
C LEU A 150 -6.14 -1.66 23.89
N LYS A 151 -6.47 -2.44 22.85
CA LYS A 151 -7.51 -3.47 22.89
C LYS A 151 -6.99 -4.85 23.31
N LYS A 152 -5.72 -4.96 23.72
CA LYS A 152 -5.03 -6.23 24.02
C LYS A 152 -5.17 -7.29 22.93
N LYS A 153 -5.14 -6.85 21.66
CA LYS A 153 -5.09 -7.75 20.51
C LYS A 153 -3.63 -8.10 20.21
N PRO A 154 -3.36 -9.32 19.67
CA PRO A 154 -2.00 -9.74 19.38
C PRO A 154 -1.37 -8.83 18.33
N LEU A 155 -0.25 -8.21 18.68
CA LEU A 155 0.62 -7.48 17.76
C LEU A 155 1.62 -8.47 17.18
N THR A 156 1.50 -8.74 15.88
CA THR A 156 2.43 -9.63 15.18
C THR A 156 3.68 -8.87 14.79
N PHE A 157 4.80 -9.59 14.66
CA PHE A 157 6.04 -9.02 14.11
C PHE A 157 5.80 -8.40 12.73
N LEU A 158 5.02 -9.08 11.87
CA LEU A 158 4.66 -8.59 10.55
C LEU A 158 4.08 -7.18 10.61
N HIS A 159 3.15 -6.91 11.52
CA HIS A 159 2.52 -5.60 11.65
C HIS A 159 3.52 -4.55 12.17
N CYS A 160 4.29 -4.88 13.20
CA CYS A 160 5.28 -3.97 13.81
C CYS A 160 6.48 -3.67 12.89
N TYR A 161 6.73 -4.52 11.91
CA TYR A 161 7.76 -4.31 10.89
C TYR A 161 7.21 -3.56 9.67
N HIS A 162 6.06 -4.02 9.14
CA HIS A 162 5.47 -3.49 7.91
C HIS A 162 5.12 -2.00 8.01
N HIS A 163 4.43 -1.56 9.07
CA HIS A 163 4.01 -0.15 9.15
C HIS A 163 5.17 0.86 9.10
N PRO A 164 6.21 0.76 9.95
CA PRO A 164 7.34 1.69 9.88
C PRO A 164 8.17 1.51 8.61
N ALA A 165 8.35 0.27 8.13
CA ALA A 165 9.10 0.01 6.90
C ALA A 165 8.39 0.57 5.65
N THR A 166 7.06 0.58 5.61
CA THR A 166 6.30 1.16 4.49
C THR A 166 6.40 2.68 4.48
N ALA A 167 6.39 3.33 5.64
CA ALA A 167 6.66 4.77 5.72
C ALA A 167 8.09 5.10 5.22
N LEU A 168 9.09 4.32 5.63
CA LEU A 168 10.46 4.48 5.12
C LEU A 168 10.55 4.23 3.61
N LEU A 169 9.88 3.18 3.11
CA LEU A 169 9.83 2.86 1.69
C LEU A 169 9.29 4.05 0.89
N CYS A 170 8.12 4.58 1.26
CA CYS A 170 7.53 5.74 0.60
C CYS A 170 8.45 6.96 0.60
N TYR A 171 9.15 7.23 1.70
CA TYR A 171 10.16 8.30 1.76
C TYR A 171 11.28 8.08 0.74
N THR A 172 11.89 6.90 0.72
CA THR A 172 13.01 6.61 -0.20
C THR A 172 12.61 6.71 -1.67
N GLN A 173 11.39 6.31 -2.02
CA GLN A 173 10.90 6.39 -3.40
C GLN A 173 10.53 7.82 -3.83
N LEU A 174 9.99 8.64 -2.91
CA LEU A 174 9.73 10.05 -3.18
C LEU A 174 11.02 10.82 -3.44
N VAL A 175 12.05 10.62 -2.62
CA VAL A 175 13.37 11.24 -2.81
C VAL A 175 14.08 10.68 -4.04
N GLY A 176 13.88 9.39 -4.34
CA GLY A 176 14.50 8.72 -5.48
C GLY A 176 13.79 8.94 -6.82
N HIS A 177 12.72 9.73 -6.87
CA HIS A 177 11.94 10.01 -8.08
C HIS A 177 11.58 8.75 -8.89
N THR A 178 11.08 7.71 -8.22
CA THR A 178 10.90 6.38 -8.82
C THR A 178 9.54 6.21 -9.51
N PRO A 179 9.42 6.22 -10.85
CA PRO A 179 8.12 6.14 -11.53
C PRO A 179 7.39 4.82 -11.26
N VAL A 180 8.09 3.68 -11.23
CA VAL A 180 7.50 2.35 -10.98
C VAL A 180 6.69 2.25 -9.67
N SER A 181 6.91 3.18 -8.72
CA SER A 181 6.22 3.22 -7.43
C SER A 181 4.69 3.31 -7.51
N TRP A 182 4.10 3.82 -8.60
CA TRP A 182 2.64 3.85 -8.75
C TRP A 182 2.03 2.44 -8.78
N VAL A 183 2.78 1.43 -9.23
CA VAL A 183 2.31 0.03 -9.25
C VAL A 183 2.10 -0.48 -7.81
N PRO A 184 3.11 -0.50 -6.92
CA PRO A 184 2.90 -0.84 -5.51
C PRO A 184 1.85 0.01 -4.81
N ILE A 185 1.78 1.30 -5.09
CA ILE A 185 0.83 2.21 -4.44
C ILE A 185 -0.61 1.84 -4.81
N THR A 186 -0.92 1.74 -6.10
CA THR A 186 -2.29 1.47 -6.55
C THR A 186 -2.77 0.08 -6.14
N LEU A 187 -1.91 -0.93 -6.18
CA LEU A 187 -2.23 -2.26 -5.67
C LEU A 187 -2.41 -2.26 -4.15
N ASN A 188 -1.54 -1.56 -3.40
CA ASN A 188 -1.70 -1.41 -1.95
C ASN A 188 -3.01 -0.72 -1.58
N LEU A 189 -3.35 0.39 -2.25
CA LEU A 189 -4.61 1.11 -2.02
C LEU A 189 -5.81 0.21 -2.30
N SER A 190 -5.78 -0.57 -3.39
CA SER A 190 -6.83 -1.53 -3.74
C SER A 190 -7.04 -2.57 -2.64
N VAL A 191 -5.96 -3.16 -2.13
CA VAL A 191 -6.02 -4.13 -1.03
C VAL A 191 -6.44 -3.46 0.27
N HIS A 192 -5.98 -2.23 0.55
CA HIS A 192 -6.33 -1.47 1.75
C HIS A 192 -7.82 -1.12 1.79
N VAL A 193 -8.45 -0.77 0.67
CA VAL A 193 -9.90 -0.59 0.59
C VAL A 193 -10.63 -1.84 1.10
N VAL A 194 -10.25 -3.02 0.61
CA VAL A 194 -10.92 -4.27 1.02
C VAL A 194 -10.58 -4.66 2.45
N MET A 195 -9.33 -4.49 2.87
CA MET A 195 -8.84 -4.86 4.21
C MET A 195 -9.49 -3.98 5.30
N TYR A 196 -9.50 -2.66 5.13
CA TYR A 196 -10.08 -1.75 6.11
C TYR A 196 -11.60 -1.84 6.14
N TRP A 197 -12.24 -2.07 4.98
CA TRP A 197 -13.67 -2.37 4.94
C TRP A 197 -14.00 -3.64 5.73
N TYR A 198 -13.19 -4.69 5.57
CA TYR A 198 -13.31 -5.92 6.35
C TYR A 198 -13.18 -5.65 7.87
N TYR A 199 -12.22 -4.84 8.30
CA TYR A 199 -12.05 -4.52 9.72
C TYR A 199 -13.19 -3.67 10.27
N PHE A 200 -13.68 -2.71 9.49
CA PHE A 200 -14.88 -1.92 9.82
C PHE A 200 -16.10 -2.82 10.04
N GLN A 201 -16.38 -3.73 9.09
CA GLN A 201 -17.50 -4.67 9.21
C GLN A 201 -17.32 -5.66 10.38
N SER A 202 -16.11 -6.15 10.60
CA SER A 202 -15.79 -7.02 11.74
C SER A 202 -16.02 -6.30 13.08
N ALA A 203 -15.74 -5.01 13.16
CA ALA A 203 -15.98 -4.19 14.35
C ALA A 203 -17.48 -3.95 14.62
N ARG A 204 -18.34 -4.02 13.60
CA ARG A 204 -19.81 -4.03 13.74
C ARG A 204 -20.39 -5.36 14.23
N GLY A 205 -19.54 -6.39 14.39
CA GLY A 205 -19.95 -7.73 14.81
C GLY A 205 -20.37 -8.64 13.66
N ILE A 206 -20.15 -8.24 12.39
CA ILE A 206 -20.47 -9.06 11.22
C ILE A 206 -19.42 -10.17 11.10
N ARG A 207 -19.86 -11.43 11.10
CA ARG A 207 -18.97 -12.59 10.93
C ARG A 207 -18.63 -12.78 9.46
N ILE A 208 -17.38 -12.49 9.10
CA ILE A 208 -16.89 -12.61 7.72
C ILE A 208 -16.04 -13.87 7.56
N THR A 209 -16.41 -14.73 6.62
CA THR A 209 -15.75 -16.02 6.34
C THR A 209 -14.61 -15.91 5.33
N TRP A 210 -14.60 -14.86 4.49
CA TRP A 210 -13.64 -14.71 3.38
C TRP A 210 -12.32 -14.02 3.77
N LYS A 211 -11.97 -13.95 5.07
CA LYS A 211 -10.71 -13.31 5.54
C LYS A 211 -9.44 -13.87 4.88
N GLU A 212 -9.45 -15.14 4.48
CA GLU A 212 -8.31 -15.77 3.79
C GLU A 212 -8.06 -15.15 2.41
N TRP A 213 -9.11 -14.75 1.70
CA TRP A 213 -8.98 -14.11 0.39
C TRP A 213 -8.26 -12.76 0.48
N ILE A 214 -8.40 -12.03 1.59
CA ILE A 214 -7.63 -10.79 1.83
C ILE A 214 -6.13 -11.09 1.86
N THR A 215 -5.72 -12.11 2.61
CA THR A 215 -4.29 -12.49 2.67
C THR A 215 -3.79 -12.98 1.31
N ARG A 216 -4.62 -13.67 0.52
CA ARG A 216 -4.25 -14.06 -0.85
C ARG A 216 -4.07 -12.85 -1.76
N MET A 217 -4.97 -11.86 -1.68
CA MET A 217 -4.81 -10.60 -2.43
C MET A 217 -3.54 -9.85 -2.05
N GLN A 218 -3.20 -9.79 -0.75
CA GLN A 218 -1.95 -9.19 -0.27
C GLN A 218 -0.72 -9.89 -0.86
N ILE A 219 -0.71 -11.22 -0.89
CA ILE A 219 0.39 -11.99 -1.49
C ILE A 219 0.47 -11.75 -3.00
N THR A 220 -0.67 -11.81 -3.70
CA THR A 220 -0.72 -11.55 -5.16
C THR A 220 -0.24 -10.14 -5.48
N GLN A 221 -0.61 -9.14 -4.69
CA GLN A 221 -0.08 -7.79 -4.80
C GLN A 221 1.46 -7.81 -4.76
N PHE A 222 2.08 -8.37 -3.71
CA PHE A 222 3.54 -8.31 -3.57
C PHE A 222 4.28 -9.07 -4.67
N VAL A 223 3.68 -10.11 -5.24
CA VAL A 223 4.25 -10.80 -6.42
C VAL A 223 4.28 -9.87 -7.64
N ILE A 224 3.19 -9.14 -7.90
CA ILE A 224 3.11 -8.18 -9.01
C ILE A 224 4.06 -7.00 -8.75
N ASP A 225 4.10 -6.48 -7.52
CA ASP A 225 4.98 -5.39 -7.12
C ASP A 225 6.45 -5.74 -7.37
N LEU A 226 6.87 -6.94 -6.96
CA LEU A 226 8.24 -7.41 -7.17
C LEU A 226 8.57 -7.60 -8.65
N PHE A 227 7.63 -8.11 -9.44
CA PHE A 227 7.85 -8.21 -10.88
C PHE A 227 8.12 -6.83 -11.51
N ALA A 228 7.30 -5.83 -11.19
CA ALA A 228 7.45 -4.48 -11.72
C ALA A 228 8.76 -3.82 -11.23
N VAL A 229 9.06 -3.90 -9.94
CA VAL A 229 10.25 -3.26 -9.35
C VAL A 229 11.54 -3.94 -9.81
N TYR A 230 11.57 -5.28 -9.92
CA TYR A 230 12.73 -5.98 -10.48
C TYR A 230 12.90 -5.71 -11.97
N PHE A 231 11.81 -5.63 -12.73
CA PHE A 231 11.87 -5.25 -14.13
C PHE A 231 12.47 -3.84 -14.31
N ALA A 232 11.99 -2.86 -13.55
CA ALA A 232 12.51 -1.48 -13.61
C ALA A 232 13.98 -1.42 -13.17
N THR A 233 14.33 -2.10 -12.08
CA THR A 233 15.70 -2.15 -11.55
C THR A 233 16.65 -2.83 -12.55
N TYR A 234 16.25 -3.96 -13.14
CA TYR A 234 17.04 -4.66 -14.14
C TYR A 234 17.31 -3.78 -15.37
N ASN A 235 16.28 -3.14 -15.92
CA ASN A 235 16.45 -2.26 -17.09
C ASN A 235 17.33 -1.04 -16.78
N TYR A 236 17.23 -0.45 -15.58
CA TYR A 236 18.14 0.60 -15.13
C TYR A 236 19.60 0.13 -15.16
N TYR A 237 19.93 -0.98 -14.48
CA TYR A 237 21.31 -1.45 -14.39
C TYR A 237 21.85 -1.99 -15.72
N ALA A 238 21.02 -2.68 -16.50
CA ALA A 238 21.41 -3.18 -17.81
C ALA A 238 21.74 -2.02 -18.76
N SER A 239 20.92 -0.97 -18.80
CA SER A 239 21.17 0.19 -19.66
C SER A 239 22.29 1.13 -19.15
N ALA A 240 22.49 1.22 -17.83
CA ALA A 240 23.52 2.11 -17.27
C ALA A 240 24.92 1.49 -17.23
N TYR A 241 25.03 0.19 -16.97
CA TYR A 241 26.33 -0.46 -16.69
C TYR A 241 26.66 -1.62 -17.63
N TYR A 242 25.67 -2.25 -18.25
CA TYR A 242 25.85 -3.49 -19.00
C TYR A 242 25.08 -3.49 -20.33
N ASN A 243 25.40 -2.52 -21.20
CA ASN A 243 24.71 -2.29 -22.49
C ASN A 243 24.65 -3.51 -23.43
N HIS A 244 25.43 -4.56 -23.17
CA HIS A 244 25.40 -5.82 -23.92
C HIS A 244 24.27 -6.77 -23.48
N LEU A 245 23.64 -6.52 -22.34
CA LEU A 245 22.51 -7.31 -21.85
C LEU A 245 21.20 -6.86 -22.50
N PRO A 246 20.27 -7.79 -22.75
CA PRO A 246 18.97 -7.45 -23.33
C PRO A 246 18.19 -6.56 -22.35
N HIS A 247 17.83 -5.36 -22.79
CA HIS A 247 17.00 -4.41 -22.07
C HIS A 247 16.05 -3.71 -23.04
N VAL A 248 14.90 -3.24 -22.53
CA VAL A 248 13.89 -2.56 -23.35
C VAL A 248 14.22 -1.08 -23.49
N GLY A 249 14.82 -0.48 -22.46
CA GLY A 249 15.25 0.91 -22.44
C GLY A 249 15.76 1.32 -21.07
N THR A 250 15.98 2.62 -20.88
CA THR A 250 16.38 3.20 -19.59
C THR A 250 15.16 3.37 -18.68
N CYS A 251 15.34 3.15 -17.38
CA CYS A 251 14.34 3.49 -16.36
C CYS A 251 14.85 4.64 -15.50
N ALA A 252 13.95 5.52 -15.06
CA ALA A 252 14.27 6.59 -14.13
C ALA A 252 14.21 6.10 -12.68
N GLY A 253 14.99 6.76 -11.82
CA GLY A 253 15.04 6.50 -10.39
C GLY A 253 16.48 6.42 -9.87
N GLU A 254 16.61 6.49 -8.54
CA GLU A 254 17.91 6.44 -7.87
C GLU A 254 18.27 5.02 -7.39
N PRO A 255 19.55 4.60 -7.45
CA PRO A 255 19.99 3.27 -7.03
C PRO A 255 19.62 2.91 -5.58
N PHE A 256 19.68 3.87 -4.66
CA PHE A 256 19.30 3.64 -3.26
C PHE A 256 17.81 3.34 -3.11
N ALA A 257 16.96 3.98 -3.91
CA ALA A 257 15.51 3.77 -3.89
C ALA A 257 15.17 2.39 -4.49
N ALA A 258 15.85 2.00 -5.58
CA ALA A 258 15.73 0.65 -6.14
C ALA A 258 16.15 -0.42 -5.11
N PHE A 259 17.28 -0.23 -4.43
CA PHE A 259 17.74 -1.16 -3.39
C PHE A 259 16.75 -1.28 -2.22
N ALA A 260 16.26 -0.15 -1.71
CA ALA A 260 15.26 -0.12 -0.63
C ALA A 260 13.94 -0.80 -1.07
N GLY A 261 13.46 -0.50 -2.28
CA GLY A 261 12.24 -1.09 -2.85
C GLY A 261 12.34 -2.60 -2.98
N CYS A 262 13.39 -3.09 -3.63
CA CYS A 262 13.66 -4.52 -3.80
C CYS A 262 13.74 -5.26 -2.47
N THR A 263 14.48 -4.70 -1.50
CA THR A 263 14.71 -5.33 -0.20
C THR A 263 13.44 -5.39 0.64
N ILE A 264 12.74 -4.25 0.78
CA ILE A 264 11.55 -4.16 1.64
C ILE A 264 10.41 -4.99 1.05
N LEU A 265 10.10 -4.87 -0.26
CA LEU A 265 9.01 -5.63 -0.87
C LEU A 265 9.28 -7.15 -0.84
N SER A 266 10.53 -7.57 -0.99
CA SER A 266 10.90 -9.00 -0.87
C SER A 266 10.68 -9.53 0.53
N SER A 267 11.05 -8.73 1.54
CA SER A 267 10.80 -9.07 2.94
C SER A 267 9.30 -9.19 3.23
N TYR A 268 8.45 -8.35 2.62
CA TYR A 268 7.01 -8.41 2.77
C TYR A 268 6.43 -9.69 2.20
N LEU A 269 6.78 -10.04 0.95
CA LEU A 269 6.31 -11.28 0.34
C LEU A 269 6.67 -12.48 1.22
N PHE A 270 7.91 -12.55 1.70
CA PHE A 270 8.35 -13.61 2.62
C PHE A 270 7.51 -13.68 3.89
N LEU A 271 7.32 -12.54 4.57
CA LEU A 271 6.58 -12.50 5.83
C LEU A 271 5.08 -12.81 5.65
N PHE A 272 4.46 -12.36 4.56
CA PHE A 272 3.06 -12.66 4.25
C PHE A 272 2.85 -14.13 3.89
N ILE A 273 3.77 -14.74 3.14
CA ILE A 273 3.76 -16.19 2.89
C ILE A 273 3.92 -16.95 4.21
N SER A 274 4.89 -16.57 5.04
CA SER A 274 5.11 -17.18 6.36
C SER A 274 3.87 -17.09 7.25
N PHE A 275 3.24 -15.92 7.31
CA PHE A 275 1.98 -15.69 8.01
C PHE A 275 0.84 -16.58 7.47
N TYR A 276 0.71 -16.68 6.14
CA TYR A 276 -0.32 -17.50 5.50
C TYR A 276 -0.14 -18.99 5.83
N LEU A 277 1.08 -19.50 5.73
CA LEU A 277 1.41 -20.89 6.08
C LEU A 277 1.13 -21.18 7.56
N ALA A 278 1.54 -20.27 8.45
CA ALA A 278 1.34 -20.42 9.89
C ALA A 278 -0.15 -20.39 10.28
N THR A 279 -0.96 -19.56 9.62
CA THR A 279 -2.36 -19.33 9.98
C THR A 279 -3.30 -20.34 9.32
N TYR A 280 -3.16 -20.58 8.01
CA TYR A 280 -4.15 -21.32 7.24
C TYR A 280 -3.75 -22.78 7.00
N LYS A 281 -2.49 -23.07 6.64
CA LYS A 281 -2.09 -24.48 6.41
C LYS A 281 -2.09 -25.30 7.71
N LYS A 282 -1.57 -24.77 8.82
CA LYS A 282 -1.61 -25.47 10.12
C LYS A 282 -3.04 -25.72 10.61
N THR A 283 -3.95 -24.76 10.40
CA THR A 283 -5.36 -24.89 10.81
C THR A 283 -6.10 -25.92 9.96
N THR A 284 -5.85 -25.97 8.65
CA THR A 284 -6.45 -26.96 7.75
C THR A 284 -6.00 -28.38 8.11
N VAL A 285 -4.71 -28.61 8.35
CA VAL A 285 -4.19 -29.93 8.76
C VAL A 285 -4.83 -30.39 10.07
N LYS A 286 -4.93 -29.51 11.07
CA LYS A 286 -5.57 -29.83 12.36
C LYS A 286 -7.06 -30.19 12.19
N ARG A 287 -7.79 -29.45 11.36
CA ARG A 287 -9.22 -29.70 11.09
C ARG A 287 -9.45 -31.01 10.34
N THR A 288 -8.61 -31.33 9.36
CA THR A 288 -8.66 -32.60 8.62
C THR A 288 -8.32 -33.78 9.53
N ALA A 289 -7.33 -33.63 10.43
CA ALA A 289 -6.96 -34.67 11.39
C ALA A 289 -8.09 -34.97 12.39
N ILE A 290 -8.75 -33.94 12.94
CA ILE A 290 -9.91 -34.10 13.84
C ILE A 290 -11.05 -34.80 13.10
N LYS A 291 -11.39 -34.34 11.89
CA LYS A 291 -12.45 -34.98 11.09
C LYS A 291 -12.16 -36.45 10.77
N ALA A 292 -10.89 -36.79 10.51
CA ALA A 292 -10.48 -38.17 10.28
C ALA A 292 -10.55 -39.04 11.56
N GLN A 293 -10.34 -38.45 12.74
CA GLN A 293 -10.52 -39.13 14.03
C GLN A 293 -12.00 -39.36 14.33
N ASP A 294 -12.86 -38.36 14.13
CA ASP A 294 -14.32 -38.47 14.35
C ASP A 294 -14.97 -39.53 13.43
N ILE A 295 -14.54 -39.61 12.16
CA ILE A 295 -15.03 -40.66 11.24
C ILE A 295 -14.61 -42.05 11.73
N LYS A 296 -13.40 -42.21 12.27
CA LYS A 296 -12.92 -43.50 12.80
C LYS A 296 -13.61 -43.92 14.10
N SER A 297 -14.08 -42.97 14.93
CA SER A 297 -14.85 -43.31 16.14
C SER A 297 -16.29 -43.71 15.81
N VAL A 298 -16.92 -43.07 14.81
CA VAL A 298 -18.28 -43.44 14.36
C VAL A 298 -18.30 -44.78 13.63
N ALA A 299 -17.25 -45.13 12.90
CA ALA A 299 -17.15 -46.43 12.22
C ALA A 299 -16.87 -47.62 13.17
N LYS A 300 -16.64 -47.36 14.47
CA LYS A 300 -16.38 -48.39 15.50
C LYS A 300 -17.55 -48.60 16.48
N SER A 301 -18.63 -47.82 16.37
CA SER A 301 -19.89 -48.02 17.12
C SER A 301 -20.92 -48.71 16.23
#